data_AF-A0A662G116-F1
#
_entry.id   AF-A0A662G116-F1
#
_cell.length_a   1.000
_cell.length_b   1.000
_cell.length_c   1.000
_cell.angle_alpha   90.00
_cell.angle_beta   90.00
_cell.angle_gamma   90.00
#
_symmetry.space_group_name_H-M   'P 1'
#
loop_
_entity.id
_entity.type
_entity.pdbx_description
1 polymer ?
#
loop_
_entity_poly.entity_id
_entity_poly.type
_entity_poly.pdbx_seq_one_letter_code
_entity_poly.pdbx_strand_id
1 'polypeptide(L)'
;MDLSRADPLLKYKIVSTGIKLVDKGDYEKRLLSELFERIHEALDVANSYLNGSLNPSVDRGVIARKLMALDEEARILRDHILNKEIDKVIEDPLLIRVLRDSLRVAIESMLDICKHLVATLALGIVREYEDFPLKLSEANLMDEKLANKLADFIRLRNIIVHGYTELNYTILYNKARELIKETIPSFKTWLSKILKENT
;
A
#
# COMPACT_ATOMS: atom_id res chain seq x y z
N MET A 1 -27.90 3.52 9.85
CA MET A 1 -27.66 3.49 8.39
C MET A 1 -26.25 2.99 8.18
N ASP A 2 -26.07 1.92 7.41
CA ASP A 2 -24.72 1.45 7.06
C ASP A 2 -24.19 2.34 5.94
N LEU A 3 -23.20 3.16 6.28
CA LEU A 3 -22.57 4.11 5.36
C LEU A 3 -21.29 3.56 4.73
N SER A 4 -20.90 2.31 5.04
CA SER A 4 -19.65 1.71 4.53
C SER A 4 -19.58 1.77 2.99
N ARG A 5 -20.72 1.57 2.32
CA ARG A 5 -20.85 1.56 0.85
C ARG A 5 -21.28 2.88 0.23
N ALA A 6 -21.43 3.94 1.02
CA ALA A 6 -21.84 5.24 0.51
C ALA A 6 -20.72 5.88 -0.32
N ASP A 7 -21.10 6.67 -1.34
CA ASP A 7 -20.15 7.45 -2.12
C ASP A 7 -19.36 8.44 -1.22
N PRO A 8 -18.05 8.66 -1.47
CA PRO A 8 -17.23 9.56 -0.66
C PRO A 8 -17.78 10.99 -0.53
N LEU A 9 -18.45 11.55 -1.54
CA LEU A 9 -19.07 12.88 -1.42
C LEU A 9 -20.24 12.87 -0.44
N LEU A 10 -21.02 11.79 -0.42
CA LEU A 10 -22.11 11.62 0.54
C LEU A 10 -21.53 11.45 1.96
N LYS A 11 -20.49 10.63 2.12
CA LYS A 11 -19.76 10.48 3.39
C LYS A 11 -19.24 11.84 3.89
N TYR A 12 -18.60 12.63 3.03
CA TYR A 12 -18.12 13.98 3.35
C TYR A 12 -19.25 14.93 3.76
N LYS A 13 -20.37 14.93 3.02
CA LYS A 13 -21.53 15.77 3.35
C LYS A 13 -22.14 15.42 4.70
N ILE A 14 -22.21 14.13 5.02
CA ILE A 14 -22.71 13.64 6.31
C ILE A 14 -21.79 14.07 7.45
N VAL A 15 -20.47 13.98 7.28
CA VAL A 15 -19.52 14.42 8.31
C VAL A 15 -19.52 15.94 8.49
N SER A 16 -19.61 16.70 7.39
CA SER A 16 -19.51 18.16 7.43
C SER A 16 -20.79 18.88 7.81
N THR A 17 -21.97 18.32 7.48
CA THR A 17 -23.27 18.99 7.66
C THR A 17 -24.34 18.11 8.31
N GLY A 18 -24.07 16.83 8.53
CA GLY A 18 -25.03 15.91 9.14
C GLY A 18 -25.17 16.12 10.64
N ILE A 19 -26.30 15.68 11.19
CA ILE A 19 -26.56 15.69 12.64
C ILE A 19 -26.28 14.28 13.19
N LYS A 20 -25.36 14.18 14.15
CA LYS A 20 -25.04 12.91 14.81
C LYS A 20 -26.15 12.52 15.77
N LEU A 21 -26.87 11.44 15.45
CA LEU A 21 -27.96 10.91 16.29
C LEU A 21 -27.46 9.86 17.29
N VAL A 22 -26.63 8.92 16.83
CA VAL A 22 -26.05 7.82 17.63
C VAL A 22 -24.69 7.46 17.04
N ASP A 23 -23.69 7.24 17.89
CA ASP A 23 -22.37 6.72 17.50
C ASP A 23 -22.14 5.34 18.11
N LYS A 24 -21.95 4.32 17.27
CA LYS A 24 -21.72 2.94 17.71
C LYS A 24 -20.30 2.51 17.34
N GLY A 25 -19.50 2.21 18.36
CA GLY A 25 -18.14 1.70 18.19
C GLY A 25 -17.24 2.68 17.45
N ASP A 26 -17.22 3.94 17.86
CA ASP A 26 -16.40 5.01 17.27
C ASP A 26 -16.54 5.12 15.73
N TYR A 27 -17.77 5.01 15.23
CA TYR A 27 -18.05 5.02 13.79
C TYR A 27 -17.68 6.36 13.16
N GLU A 28 -17.96 7.47 13.84
CA GLU A 28 -17.59 8.82 13.38
C GLU A 28 -16.08 8.95 13.18
N LYS A 29 -15.28 8.49 14.16
CA LYS A 29 -13.82 8.52 14.10
C LYS A 29 -13.29 7.65 12.95
N ARG A 30 -13.87 6.48 12.73
CA ARG A 30 -13.52 5.60 11.59
C ARG A 30 -13.85 6.25 10.26
N LEU A 31 -15.02 6.86 10.13
CA LEU A 31 -15.46 7.55 8.92
C LEU A 31 -14.59 8.78 8.61
N LEU A 32 -14.23 9.57 9.63
CA LEU A 32 -13.30 10.68 9.49
C LEU A 32 -11.92 10.20 9.03
N SER A 33 -11.39 9.14 9.65
CA SER A 33 -10.08 8.58 9.27
C SER A 33 -10.07 8.08 7.83
N GLU A 34 -11.15 7.41 7.39
CA GLU A 34 -11.31 6.97 6.00
C GLU A 34 -11.31 8.15 5.02
N LEU A 35 -12.07 9.21 5.31
CA LEU A 35 -12.15 10.39 4.45
C LEU A 35 -10.83 11.17 4.39
N PHE A 36 -10.15 11.33 5.52
CA PHE A 36 -8.85 12.01 5.58
C PHE A 36 -7.81 11.28 4.73
N GLU A 37 -7.71 9.95 4.81
CA GLU A 37 -6.80 9.20 3.96
C GLU A 37 -7.19 9.30 2.50
N ARG A 38 -8.47 9.16 2.14
CA ARG A 38 -8.87 9.30 0.72
C ARG A 38 -8.50 10.65 0.12
N ILE A 39 -8.62 11.73 0.90
CA ILE A 39 -8.18 13.07 0.48
C ILE A 39 -6.65 13.12 0.36
N HIS A 40 -5.94 12.59 1.36
CA HIS A 40 -4.47 12.55 1.36
C HIS A 40 -3.93 11.74 0.17
N GLU A 41 -4.53 10.59 -0.12
CA GLU A 41 -4.18 9.74 -1.26
C GLU A 41 -4.47 10.43 -2.58
N ALA A 42 -5.64 11.06 -2.75
CA ALA A 42 -5.93 11.83 -3.95
C ALA A 42 -4.95 12.99 -4.18
N LEU A 43 -4.55 13.68 -3.11
CA LEU A 43 -3.53 14.74 -3.16
C LEU A 43 -2.15 14.17 -3.51
N ASP A 44 -1.75 13.05 -2.91
CA ASP A 44 -0.48 12.37 -3.21
C ASP A 44 -0.43 11.88 -4.66
N VAL A 45 -1.52 11.29 -5.17
CA VAL A 45 -1.67 10.93 -6.59
C VAL A 45 -1.44 12.17 -7.45
N ALA A 46 -2.18 13.26 -7.22
CA ALA A 46 -2.03 14.49 -8.00
C ALA A 46 -0.61 15.06 -7.94
N ASN A 47 0.00 15.10 -6.75
CA ASN A 47 1.37 15.57 -6.54
C ASN A 47 2.39 14.68 -7.25
N SER A 48 2.18 13.36 -7.28
CA SER A 48 3.06 12.44 -7.99
C SER A 48 3.14 12.75 -9.49
N TYR A 49 1.99 13.07 -10.12
CA TYR A 49 1.94 13.48 -11.53
C TYR A 49 2.54 14.87 -11.76
N LEU A 50 2.30 15.84 -10.87
CA LEU A 50 2.91 17.16 -10.97
C LEU A 50 4.44 17.05 -10.90
N ASN A 51 4.96 16.29 -9.93
CA ASN A 51 6.39 16.06 -9.79
C ASN A 51 6.98 15.27 -10.96
N GLY A 52 6.30 14.21 -11.44
CA GLY A 52 6.72 13.44 -12.61
C GLY A 52 6.71 14.26 -13.90
N SER A 53 5.75 15.18 -14.06
CA SER A 53 5.71 16.09 -15.21
C SER A 53 6.84 17.12 -15.19
N LEU A 54 7.26 17.55 -14.00
CA LEU A 54 8.38 18.47 -13.81
C LEU A 54 9.74 17.76 -13.93
N ASN A 55 9.81 16.46 -13.66
CA ASN A 55 11.00 15.63 -13.83
C ASN A 55 10.65 14.30 -14.52
N PRO A 56 10.58 14.30 -15.87
CA PRO A 56 10.05 13.18 -16.65
C PRO A 56 11.02 11.98 -16.76
N SER A 57 12.11 11.99 -16.00
CA SER A 57 13.11 10.92 -16.04
C SER A 57 12.97 9.99 -14.85
N VAL A 58 13.21 8.69 -15.09
CA VAL A 58 13.23 7.69 -14.03
C VAL A 58 14.41 7.96 -13.08
N ASP A 59 14.12 8.63 -11.95
CA ASP A 59 15.10 8.89 -10.89
C ASP A 59 15.52 7.61 -10.15
N ARG A 60 16.72 7.12 -10.47
CA ARG A 60 17.33 5.94 -9.83
C ARG A 60 17.63 6.16 -8.35
N GLY A 61 17.88 7.39 -7.92
CA GLY A 61 18.09 7.74 -6.51
C GLY A 61 16.82 7.59 -5.69
N VAL A 62 15.67 8.02 -6.23
CA VAL A 62 14.35 7.75 -5.62
C VAL A 62 14.12 6.25 -5.48
N ILE A 63 14.30 5.49 -6.56
CA ILE A 63 14.09 4.03 -6.55
C ILE A 63 15.04 3.34 -5.57
N ALA A 64 16.33 3.73 -5.54
CA ALA A 64 17.30 3.16 -4.62
C ALA A 64 16.92 3.38 -3.15
N ARG A 65 16.47 4.59 -2.78
CA ARG A 65 16.00 4.87 -1.41
C ARG A 65 14.81 4.00 -1.02
N LYS A 66 13.84 3.82 -1.92
CA LYS A 66 12.66 2.97 -1.68
C LYS A 66 13.02 1.48 -1.61
N LEU A 67 13.96 1.03 -2.43
CA LEU A 67 14.49 -0.33 -2.34
C LEU A 67 15.25 -0.59 -1.04
N MET A 68 16.04 0.39 -0.55
CA MET A 68 16.72 0.27 0.74
C MET A 68 15.71 0.14 1.88
N ALA A 69 14.64 0.94 1.87
CA ALA A 69 13.55 0.82 2.85
C ALA A 69 12.87 -0.56 2.76
N LEU A 70 12.53 -1.02 1.54
CA LEU A 70 11.96 -2.36 1.32
C LEU A 70 12.87 -3.47 1.90
N ASP A 71 14.18 -3.36 1.70
CA ASP A 71 15.15 -4.36 2.13
C ASP A 71 15.34 -4.40 3.64
N GLU A 72 15.26 -3.24 4.29
CA GLU A 72 15.28 -3.16 5.74
C GLU A 72 14.05 -3.84 6.35
N GLU A 73 12.85 -3.51 5.87
CA GLU A 73 11.62 -4.11 6.38
C GLU A 73 11.53 -5.60 6.06
N ALA A 74 12.01 -6.02 4.89
CA ALA A 74 12.10 -7.43 4.55
C ALA A 74 13.04 -8.20 5.48
N ARG A 75 14.12 -7.56 5.96
CA ARG A 75 15.02 -8.12 6.97
C ARG A 75 14.34 -8.19 8.33
N ILE A 76 13.68 -7.12 8.78
CA ILE A 76 12.96 -7.10 10.05
C ILE A 76 11.90 -8.21 10.10
N LEU A 77 11.07 -8.33 9.06
CA LEU A 77 10.06 -9.39 8.96
C LEU A 77 10.69 -10.78 9.00
N ARG A 78 11.81 -11.01 8.31
CA ARG A 78 12.49 -12.31 8.30
C ARG A 78 13.07 -12.67 9.66
N ASP A 79 13.80 -11.74 10.26
CA ASP A 79 14.70 -12.00 11.38
C ASP A 79 14.02 -11.86 12.75
N HIS A 80 12.87 -11.18 12.81
CA HIS A 80 12.14 -10.97 14.07
C HIS A 80 10.75 -11.61 14.10
N ILE A 81 10.15 -11.89 12.93
CA ILE A 81 8.77 -12.39 12.83
C ILE A 81 8.72 -13.78 12.23
N LEU A 82 9.18 -13.96 10.99
CA LEU A 82 9.02 -15.20 10.24
C LEU A 82 9.94 -16.34 10.70
N ASN A 83 10.94 -16.05 11.54
CA ASN A 83 11.76 -17.05 12.23
C ASN A 83 11.12 -17.57 13.53
N LYS A 84 9.94 -17.06 13.91
CA LYS A 84 9.16 -17.53 15.06
C LYS A 84 7.92 -18.29 14.60
N GLU A 85 7.45 -19.18 15.45
CA GLU A 85 6.14 -19.82 15.27
C GLU A 85 5.02 -18.77 15.35
N ILE A 86 3.97 -18.98 14.56
CA ILE A 86 2.87 -18.02 14.42
C ILE A 86 2.20 -17.71 15.75
N ASP A 87 1.98 -18.74 16.58
CA ASP A 87 1.35 -18.61 17.90
C ASP A 87 2.15 -17.67 18.81
N LYS A 88 3.48 -17.73 18.76
CA LYS A 88 4.36 -16.84 19.52
C LYS A 88 4.34 -15.40 19.04
N VAL A 89 4.09 -15.17 17.74
CA VAL A 89 3.96 -13.82 17.19
C VAL A 89 2.62 -13.21 17.57
N ILE A 90 1.53 -13.96 17.49
CA ILE A 90 0.17 -13.44 17.75
C ILE A 90 -0.13 -13.26 19.25
N GLU A 91 0.58 -13.95 20.13
CA GLU A 91 0.48 -13.76 21.59
C GLU A 91 1.26 -12.54 22.09
N ASP A 92 2.20 -12.00 21.31
CA ASP A 92 3.05 -10.88 21.70
C ASP A 92 2.61 -9.56 21.03
N PRO A 93 2.09 -8.58 21.79
CA PRO A 93 1.65 -7.29 21.26
C PRO A 93 2.76 -6.49 20.56
N LEU A 94 4.02 -6.65 20.97
CA LEU A 94 5.16 -5.98 20.35
C LEU A 94 5.48 -6.62 18.99
N LEU A 95 5.48 -7.95 18.91
CA LEU A 95 5.71 -8.65 17.64
C LEU A 95 4.58 -8.40 16.64
N ILE A 96 3.33 -8.30 17.10
CA ILE A 96 2.20 -7.86 16.26
C ILE A 96 2.45 -6.47 15.68
N ARG A 97 2.94 -5.52 16.48
CA ARG A 97 3.23 -4.16 16.02
C ARG A 97 4.33 -4.17 14.97
N VAL A 98 5.41 -4.92 15.20
CA VAL A 98 6.51 -5.07 14.24
C VAL A 98 6.04 -5.73 12.94
N LEU A 99 5.30 -6.86 13.02
CA LEU A 99 4.72 -7.52 11.85
C LEU A 99 3.89 -6.55 11.02
N ARG A 100 3.00 -5.82 11.68
CA ARG A 100 2.08 -4.89 11.03
C ARG A 100 2.82 -3.74 10.34
N ASP A 101 3.70 -3.09 11.08
CA ASP A 101 4.35 -1.87 10.60
C ASP A 101 5.37 -2.18 9.51
N SER A 102 6.20 -3.22 9.69
CA SER A 102 7.15 -3.63 8.66
C SER A 102 6.46 -4.14 7.39
N LEU A 103 5.34 -4.85 7.53
CA LEU A 103 4.56 -5.26 6.36
C LEU A 103 3.99 -4.04 5.62
N ARG A 104 3.44 -3.06 6.35
CA ARG A 104 2.92 -1.82 5.78
C ARG A 104 4.00 -1.06 5.01
N VAL A 105 5.16 -0.81 5.63
CA VAL A 105 6.25 -0.03 5.04
C VAL A 105 6.87 -0.76 3.83
N ALA A 106 6.96 -2.09 3.86
CA ALA A 106 7.38 -2.87 2.71
C ALA A 106 6.43 -2.71 1.52
N ILE A 107 5.11 -2.77 1.76
CA ILE A 107 4.09 -2.56 0.72
C ILE A 107 4.14 -1.14 0.17
N GLU A 108 4.21 -0.13 1.05
CA GLU A 108 4.34 1.29 0.67
C GLU A 108 5.58 1.55 -0.19
N SER A 109 6.71 0.92 0.14
CA SER A 109 7.96 1.07 -0.63
C SER A 109 7.82 0.56 -2.06
N MET A 110 7.14 -0.58 -2.28
CA MET A 110 6.88 -1.10 -3.63
C MET A 110 5.87 -0.23 -4.38
N LEU A 111 4.82 0.24 -3.70
CA LEU A 111 3.82 1.16 -4.26
C LEU A 111 4.48 2.47 -4.70
N ASP A 112 5.34 3.06 -3.89
CA ASP A 112 6.03 4.32 -4.23
C ASP A 112 6.90 4.20 -5.47
N ILE A 113 7.53 3.04 -5.68
CA ILE A 113 8.26 2.75 -6.92
C ILE A 113 7.29 2.68 -8.11
N CYS A 114 6.14 2.03 -7.95
CA CYS A 114 5.12 1.96 -9.00
C CYS A 114 4.58 3.37 -9.34
N LYS A 115 4.28 4.19 -8.32
CA LYS A 115 3.86 5.59 -8.47
C LYS A 115 4.86 6.40 -9.27
N HIS A 116 6.13 6.31 -8.87
CA HIS A 116 7.23 7.00 -9.55
C HIS A 116 7.30 6.61 -11.04
N LEU A 117 7.23 5.32 -11.35
CA LEU A 117 7.29 4.83 -12.73
C LEU A 117 6.06 5.27 -13.56
N VAL A 118 4.85 5.14 -13.02
CA VAL A 118 3.62 5.56 -13.71
C VAL A 118 3.61 7.05 -14.01
N ALA A 119 4.03 7.88 -13.04
CA ALA A 119 4.09 9.33 -13.20
C ALA A 119 5.18 9.75 -14.19
N THR A 120 6.40 9.20 -14.09
CA THR A 120 7.52 9.56 -14.96
C THR A 120 7.35 9.09 -16.40
N LEU A 121 6.75 7.91 -16.61
CA LEU A 121 6.46 7.36 -17.94
C LEU A 121 5.14 7.87 -18.53
N ALA A 122 4.46 8.79 -17.84
CA ALA A 122 3.19 9.40 -18.27
C ALA A 122 2.12 8.36 -18.69
N LEU A 123 1.97 7.28 -17.92
CA LEU A 123 1.09 6.15 -18.27
C LEU A 123 -0.41 6.45 -18.07
N GLY A 124 -0.79 7.70 -17.81
CA GLY A 124 -2.16 8.11 -17.55
C GLY A 124 -2.54 8.10 -16.07
N ILE A 125 -3.70 8.68 -15.75
CA ILE A 125 -4.15 8.92 -14.38
C ILE A 125 -4.71 7.63 -13.76
N VAL A 126 -4.42 7.43 -12.47
CA VAL A 126 -5.01 6.37 -11.65
C VAL A 126 -6.02 6.96 -10.66
N ARG A 127 -6.99 6.15 -10.22
CA ARG A 127 -8.02 6.59 -9.26
C ARG A 127 -7.68 6.16 -7.85
N GLU A 128 -7.28 4.91 -7.69
CA GLU A 128 -6.96 4.30 -6.41
C GLU A 128 -5.50 3.81 -6.41
N TYR A 129 -4.89 3.64 -5.24
CA TYR A 129 -3.47 3.24 -5.15
C TYR A 129 -3.20 1.85 -5.73
N GLU A 130 -4.12 0.91 -5.59
CA GLU A 130 -4.00 -0.42 -6.17
C GLU A 130 -3.93 -0.43 -7.70
N ASP A 131 -4.35 0.67 -8.36
CA ASP A 131 -4.33 0.78 -9.82
C ASP A 131 -2.93 1.09 -10.37
N PHE A 132 -1.99 1.58 -9.55
CA PHE A 132 -0.62 1.86 -10.01
C PHE A 132 0.08 0.64 -10.63
N PRO A 133 0.16 -0.54 -9.96
CA PRO A 133 0.73 -1.73 -10.59
C PRO A 133 -0.10 -2.22 -11.80
N LEU A 134 -1.42 -2.06 -11.77
CA LEU A 134 -2.27 -2.41 -12.92
C LEU A 134 -1.95 -1.54 -14.14
N LYS A 135 -1.65 -0.25 -13.92
CA LYS A 135 -1.28 0.67 -14.99
C LYS A 135 0.04 0.30 -15.66
N LEU A 136 1.00 -0.19 -14.88
CA LEU A 136 2.25 -0.75 -15.40
C LEU A 136 1.98 -2.02 -16.23
N SER A 137 0.99 -2.84 -15.83
CA SER A 137 0.60 -4.01 -16.60
C SER A 137 -0.10 -3.65 -17.91
N GLU A 138 -1.01 -2.67 -17.91
CA GLU A 138 -1.67 -2.16 -19.11
C GLU A 138 -0.66 -1.65 -20.15
N ALA A 139 0.44 -1.07 -19.68
CA ALA A 139 1.55 -0.60 -20.51
C ALA A 139 2.51 -1.73 -20.95
N ASN A 140 2.22 -3.00 -20.65
CA ASN A 140 3.08 -4.17 -20.88
C ASN A 140 4.46 -4.08 -20.18
N LEU A 141 4.58 -3.26 -19.12
CA LEU A 141 5.81 -3.13 -18.35
C LEU A 141 5.87 -4.14 -17.21
N MET A 142 4.72 -4.57 -16.67
CA MET A 142 4.62 -5.55 -15.59
C MET A 142 3.72 -6.71 -16.03
N ASP A 143 4.04 -7.94 -15.64
CA ASP A 143 3.13 -9.05 -15.89
C ASP A 143 1.87 -8.94 -15.02
N GLU A 144 0.72 -9.32 -15.60
CA GLU A 144 -0.59 -9.20 -14.96
C GLU A 144 -0.66 -9.93 -13.60
N LYS A 145 0.05 -11.05 -13.46
CA LYS A 145 0.08 -11.83 -12.22
C LYS A 145 0.76 -11.05 -11.10
N LEU A 146 1.93 -10.45 -11.34
CA LEU A 146 2.61 -9.60 -10.38
C LEU A 146 1.81 -8.34 -10.08
N ALA A 147 1.20 -7.71 -11.10
CA ALA A 147 0.42 -6.50 -10.92
C ALA A 147 -0.79 -6.72 -10.00
N ASN A 148 -1.57 -7.77 -10.24
CA ASN A 148 -2.71 -8.13 -9.39
C ASN A 148 -2.27 -8.50 -7.96
N LYS A 149 -1.13 -9.19 -7.82
CA LYS A 149 -0.56 -9.52 -6.50
C LYS A 149 -0.20 -8.25 -5.72
N LEU A 150 0.44 -7.27 -6.35
CA LEU A 150 0.75 -5.99 -5.71
C LEU A 150 -0.52 -5.21 -5.35
N ALA A 151 -1.51 -5.19 -6.24
CA ALA A 151 -2.81 -4.57 -5.97
C ALA A 151 -3.48 -5.17 -4.70
N ASP A 152 -3.43 -6.49 -4.52
CA ASP A 152 -3.92 -7.16 -3.30
C ASP A 152 -3.17 -6.72 -2.04
N PHE A 153 -1.84 -6.60 -2.11
CA PHE A 153 -1.04 -6.10 -0.99
C PHE A 153 -1.34 -4.63 -0.67
N ILE A 154 -1.52 -3.79 -1.69
CA ILE A 154 -1.87 -2.38 -1.50
C ILE A 154 -3.24 -2.25 -0.82
N ARG A 155 -4.23 -3.07 -1.22
CA ARG A 155 -5.51 -3.15 -0.49
C ARG A 155 -5.34 -3.59 0.96
N LEU A 156 -4.47 -4.56 1.22
CA LEU A 156 -4.16 -5.02 2.58
C LEU A 156 -3.58 -3.89 3.46
N ARG A 157 -2.77 -2.98 2.90
CA ARG A 157 -2.22 -1.82 3.63
C ARG A 157 -3.34 -0.94 4.22
N ASN A 158 -4.44 -0.73 3.50
CA ASN A 158 -5.57 0.06 4.01
C ASN A 158 -6.26 -0.64 5.19
N ILE A 159 -6.36 -1.97 5.15
CA ILE A 159 -6.91 -2.77 6.27
C ILE A 159 -5.97 -2.70 7.48
N ILE A 160 -4.65 -2.74 7.26
CA ILE A 160 -3.64 -2.63 8.32
C ILE A 160 -3.75 -1.29 9.08
N VAL A 161 -4.00 -0.19 8.37
CA VAL A 161 -4.07 1.16 8.96
C VAL A 161 -5.42 1.41 9.66
N HIS A 162 -6.54 1.02 9.04
CA HIS A 162 -7.89 1.43 9.52
C HIS A 162 -8.72 0.31 10.14
N GLY A 163 -8.51 -0.94 9.72
CA GLY A 163 -9.27 -2.11 10.15
C GLY A 163 -8.66 -2.87 11.33
N TYR A 164 -7.77 -2.23 12.11
CA TYR A 164 -6.95 -2.95 13.10
C TYR A 164 -7.75 -3.67 14.20
N THR A 165 -9.01 -3.25 14.46
CA THR A 165 -9.91 -3.90 15.43
C THR A 165 -10.46 -5.25 14.94
N GLU A 166 -10.42 -5.51 13.63
CA GLU A 166 -10.94 -6.73 12.99
C GLU A 166 -9.82 -7.55 12.30
N LEU A 167 -8.56 -7.15 12.50
CA LEU A 167 -7.43 -7.73 11.78
C LEU A 167 -7.11 -9.13 12.29
N ASN A 168 -7.25 -10.13 11.41
CA ASN A 168 -6.80 -11.48 11.69
C ASN A 168 -5.28 -11.59 11.53
N TYR A 169 -4.56 -11.65 12.65
CA TYR A 169 -3.10 -11.71 12.67
C TYR A 169 -2.52 -13.01 12.09
N THR A 170 -3.29 -14.10 12.06
CA THR A 170 -2.88 -15.33 11.36
C THR A 170 -2.80 -15.09 9.86
N ILE A 171 -3.81 -14.42 9.29
CA ILE A 171 -3.81 -14.03 7.88
C ILE A 171 -2.66 -13.05 7.59
N LEU A 172 -2.44 -12.08 8.47
CA LEU A 172 -1.37 -11.09 8.31
C LEU A 172 0.03 -11.72 8.30
N TYR A 173 0.29 -12.66 9.21
CA TYR A 173 1.55 -13.39 9.26
C TYR A 173 1.77 -14.20 7.97
N ASN A 174 0.73 -14.88 7.47
CA ASN A 174 0.80 -15.61 6.22
C ASN A 174 1.05 -14.68 5.02
N LYS A 175 0.44 -13.49 5.01
CA LYS A 175 0.69 -12.47 3.99
C LYS A 175 2.12 -11.94 4.05
N ALA A 176 2.69 -11.74 5.24
CA ALA A 176 4.11 -11.40 5.37
C ALA A 176 5.01 -12.52 4.81
N ARG A 177 4.69 -13.79 5.12
CA ARG A 177 5.44 -14.94 4.57
C ARG A 177 5.39 -15.00 3.04
N GLU A 178 4.21 -14.82 2.47
CA GLU A 178 3.98 -14.74 1.02
C GLU A 178 4.77 -13.58 0.39
N LEU A 179 4.71 -12.39 1.01
CA LEU A 179 5.44 -11.21 0.57
C LEU A 179 6.95 -11.47 0.48
N ILE A 180 7.54 -12.01 1.55
CA ILE A 180 8.98 -12.26 1.64
C ILE A 180 9.44 -13.35 0.67
N LYS A 181 8.68 -14.44 0.54
CA LYS A 181 9.09 -15.61 -0.24
C LYS A 181 8.83 -15.47 -1.74
N GLU A 182 7.78 -14.75 -2.14
CA GLU A 182 7.30 -14.74 -3.51
C GLU A 182 7.29 -13.35 -4.11
N THR A 183 6.60 -12.40 -3.46
CA THR A 183 6.31 -11.09 -4.05
C THR A 183 7.55 -10.23 -4.18
N ILE A 184 8.33 -10.06 -3.11
CA ILE A 184 9.56 -9.22 -3.15
C ILE A 184 10.58 -9.76 -4.15
N PRO A 185 10.91 -11.06 -4.20
CA PRO A 185 11.82 -11.59 -5.22
C PRO A 185 11.33 -11.34 -6.65
N SER A 186 10.03 -11.56 -6.90
CA SER A 186 9.42 -11.31 -8.21
C SER A 186 9.48 -9.82 -8.58
N PHE A 187 9.14 -8.95 -7.64
CA PHE A 187 9.18 -7.50 -7.79
C PHE A 187 10.59 -6.98 -8.09
N LYS A 188 11.61 -7.44 -7.34
CA LYS A 188 13.01 -7.05 -7.59
C LYS A 188 13.51 -7.53 -8.95
N THR A 189 13.13 -8.74 -9.34
CA THR A 189 13.48 -9.29 -10.66
C THR A 189 12.88 -8.46 -11.78
N TRP A 190 11.59 -8.11 -11.65
CA TRP A 190 10.89 -7.23 -12.57
C TRP A 190 11.57 -5.84 -12.65
N LEU A 191 11.80 -5.20 -11.50
CA LEU A 191 12.38 -3.86 -11.44
C LEU A 191 13.78 -3.82 -12.05
N SER A 192 14.60 -4.87 -11.84
CA SER A 192 15.92 -4.96 -12.46
C SER A 192 15.86 -5.02 -13.99
N LYS A 193 14.84 -5.66 -14.57
CA LYS A 193 14.65 -5.71 -16.04
C LYS A 193 14.28 -4.33 -16.57
N ILE A 194 13.27 -3.69 -15.97
CA ILE A 194 12.82 -2.35 -16.35
C ILE A 194 13.95 -1.32 -16.29
N LEU A 195 14.76 -1.35 -15.24
CA LEU A 195 15.89 -0.42 -15.10
C LEU A 195 17.01 -0.63 -16.12
N LYS A 196 17.16 -1.85 -16.68
CA LYS A 196 18.13 -2.14 -17.73
C LYS A 196 17.63 -1.74 -19.11
N GLU A 197 16.35 -1.96 -19.40
CA GLU A 197 15.71 -1.65 -20.69
C GLU A 197 15.55 -0.14 -20.93
N ASN A 198 15.52 0.66 -19.86
CA ASN A 198 15.44 2.12 -19.91
C ASN A 198 16.81 2.80 -19.65
N THR A 199 17.92 2.14 -20.01
CA THR A 199 19.28 2.72 -20.05
C THR A 199 19.77 2.79 -21.49
#